data_AF-A0A061N4H0-F1
#
_entry.id   AF-A0A061N4H0-F1
#
_cell.length_a   1.000
_cell.length_b   1.000
_cell.length_c   1.000
_cell.angle_alpha   90.00
_cell.angle_beta   90.00
_cell.angle_gamma   90.00
#
_symmetry.space_group_name_H-M   'P 1'
#
loop_
_entity.id
_entity.type
_entity.pdbx_description
1 polymer ?
#
loop_
_entity_poly.entity_id
_entity_poly.type
_entity_poly.pdbx_seq_one_letter_code
_entity_poly.pdbx_strand_id
1 'polypeptide(L)'
;MVEHDGGACELEQFKPVNNGFYHTDALVEDKADAATLVFRNFEVAEAKHRGLDVDYFALKDFGVPDFCQLIFITSPEVFEQQKHVLASFMKVIRKSIDYLYENPDEAKAIYYAFTQADESDPLNQSIMNATLPCFTYDFSMTEAYYDELQTWLKNSGKIAQVIEPTNYWTNELIHTVRSVTTR
;
A
#
# COMPACT_ATOMS: atom_id res chain seq x y z
N MET A 1 8.94 -6.03 17.33
CA MET A 1 9.97 -4.98 17.41
C MET A 1 10.67 -5.01 18.77
N VAL A 2 10.02 -4.64 19.88
CA VAL A 2 10.66 -4.67 21.23
C VAL A 2 11.22 -6.05 21.59
N GLU A 3 10.43 -7.11 21.40
CA GLU A 3 10.88 -8.49 21.65
C GLU A 3 12.06 -8.90 20.77
N HIS A 4 12.10 -8.42 19.52
CA HIS A 4 13.19 -8.70 18.59
C HIS A 4 14.50 -8.02 19.02
N ASP A 5 14.41 -6.92 19.77
CA ASP A 5 15.56 -6.24 20.40
C ASP A 5 15.90 -6.83 21.78
N GLY A 6 15.30 -7.97 22.16
CA GLY A 6 15.52 -8.65 23.43
C GLY A 6 14.80 -8.01 24.63
N GLY A 7 13.92 -7.04 24.38
CA GLY A 7 13.07 -6.44 25.41
C GLY A 7 11.82 -7.26 25.71
N ALA A 8 11.14 -6.92 26.80
CA ALA A 8 9.76 -7.35 27.07
C ALA A 8 8.84 -6.12 26.93
N CYS A 9 7.65 -6.29 26.36
CA CYS A 9 6.67 -5.21 26.28
C CYS A 9 5.25 -5.71 26.55
N GLU A 10 4.52 -4.93 27.33
CA GLU A 10 3.07 -5.10 27.52
C GLU A 10 2.36 -4.00 26.71
N LEU A 11 1.25 -4.34 26.05
CA LEU A 11 0.56 -3.40 25.15
C LEU A 11 0.05 -2.15 25.90
N GLU A 12 -0.27 -2.29 27.18
CA GLU A 12 -0.72 -1.22 28.08
C GLU A 12 0.37 -0.17 28.34
N GLN A 13 1.64 -0.48 28.05
CA GLN A 13 2.74 0.48 28.12
C GLN A 13 2.72 1.49 26.97
N PHE A 14 1.96 1.20 25.90
CA PHE A 14 1.79 2.09 24.76
C PHE A 14 0.47 2.84 24.86
N LYS A 15 0.53 4.15 24.61
CA LYS A 15 -0.66 5.00 24.57
C LYS A 15 -1.03 5.28 23.10
N PRO A 16 -2.19 4.80 22.61
CA PRO A 16 -2.61 5.12 21.26
C PRO A 16 -2.97 6.61 21.16
N VAL A 17 -2.53 7.23 20.08
CA VAL A 17 -2.85 8.62 19.73
C VAL A 17 -3.54 8.62 18.38
N ASN A 18 -4.77 9.12 18.33
CA ASN A 18 -5.50 9.26 17.08
C ASN A 18 -5.35 10.69 16.56
N ASN A 19 -4.61 10.85 15.46
CA ASN A 19 -4.47 12.11 14.75
C ASN A 19 -4.96 12.02 13.29
N GLY A 20 -5.83 11.05 12.99
CA GLY A 20 -6.31 10.80 11.62
C GLY A 20 -5.16 10.58 10.63
N PHE A 21 -5.16 11.34 9.54
CA PHE A 21 -4.15 11.29 8.46
C PHE A 21 -2.90 12.12 8.75
N TYR A 22 -2.86 12.86 9.85
CA TYR A 22 -1.81 13.83 10.15
C TYR A 22 -0.67 13.18 10.96
N HIS A 23 -0.09 12.12 10.41
CA HIS A 23 0.96 11.35 11.10
C HIS A 23 2.21 12.19 11.39
N THR A 24 2.71 12.89 10.39
CA THR A 24 3.90 13.75 10.54
C THR A 24 3.64 14.90 11.51
N ASP A 25 2.46 15.53 11.50
CA ASP A 25 2.12 16.57 12.47
C ASP A 25 2.10 16.05 13.90
N ALA A 26 1.64 14.81 14.13
CA ALA A 26 1.65 14.23 15.47
C ALA A 26 3.08 14.09 16.02
N LEU A 27 4.06 13.79 15.15
CA LEU A 27 5.47 13.73 15.53
C LEU A 27 6.06 15.13 15.76
N VAL A 28 5.77 16.08 14.87
CA VAL A 28 6.29 17.46 14.97
C VAL A 28 5.77 18.19 16.20
N GLU A 29 4.49 17.98 16.53
CA GLU A 29 3.82 18.64 17.65
C GLU A 29 3.99 17.89 18.98
N ASP A 30 4.84 16.86 19.02
CA ASP A 30 5.12 16.06 20.22
C ASP A 30 3.86 15.41 20.82
N LYS A 31 2.89 15.05 19.95
CA LYS A 31 1.67 14.34 20.33
C LYS A 31 1.90 12.83 20.44
N ALA A 32 2.87 12.30 19.70
CA ALA A 32 3.23 10.88 19.68
C ALA A 32 4.72 10.71 19.38
N ASP A 33 5.33 9.67 19.97
CA ASP A 33 6.74 9.32 19.74
C ASP A 33 6.97 8.51 18.45
N ALA A 34 5.92 7.88 17.93
CA ALA A 34 5.98 7.05 16.73
C ALA A 34 4.65 7.10 15.95
N ALA A 35 4.74 6.99 14.63
CA ALA A 35 3.59 6.87 13.73
C ALA A 35 3.55 5.47 13.11
N THR A 36 2.36 4.87 13.06
CA THR A 36 2.13 3.54 12.47
C THR A 36 1.41 3.65 11.13
N LEU A 37 1.61 2.68 10.25
CA LEU A 37 1.03 2.64 8.90
C LEU A 37 1.47 3.79 7.98
N VAL A 38 2.67 4.31 8.21
CA VAL A 38 3.31 5.31 7.36
C VAL A 38 3.88 4.68 6.09
N PHE A 39 3.85 5.43 5.00
CA PHE A 39 4.49 5.07 3.75
C PHE A 39 5.86 5.73 3.62
N ARG A 40 6.87 4.92 3.27
CA ARG A 40 8.24 5.40 3.05
C ARG A 40 8.32 6.52 2.00
N ASN A 41 7.50 6.44 0.96
CA ASN A 41 7.44 7.40 -0.13
C ASN A 41 6.58 8.64 0.18
N PHE A 42 5.86 8.67 1.31
CA PHE A 42 4.97 9.77 1.66
C PHE A 42 5.35 10.40 3.01
N GLU A 43 4.93 9.85 4.15
CA GLU A 43 5.15 10.45 5.47
C GLU A 43 6.64 10.50 5.86
N VAL A 44 7.46 9.51 5.47
CA VAL A 44 8.91 9.56 5.73
C VAL A 44 9.58 10.65 4.89
N ALA A 45 9.13 10.85 3.64
CA ALA A 45 9.62 11.93 2.78
C ALA A 45 9.19 13.30 3.33
N GLU A 46 7.95 13.42 3.80
CA GLU A 46 7.42 14.62 4.45
C GLU A 46 8.17 14.98 5.72
N ALA A 47 8.35 14.02 6.64
CA ALA A 47 9.06 14.24 7.88
C ALA A 47 10.52 14.69 7.65
N LYS A 48 11.23 14.07 6.71
CA LYS A 48 12.58 14.49 6.32
C LYS A 48 12.59 15.89 5.70
N HIS A 49 11.61 16.21 4.86
CA HIS A 49 11.48 17.54 4.28
C HIS A 49 11.27 18.62 5.35
N ARG A 50 10.54 18.28 6.43
CA ARG A 50 10.33 19.15 7.60
C ARG A 50 11.51 19.19 8.58
N GLY A 51 12.61 18.50 8.26
CA GLY A 51 13.85 18.52 9.03
C GLY A 51 13.88 17.57 10.24
N LEU A 52 12.98 16.59 10.30
CA LEU A 52 12.96 15.63 11.39
C LEU A 52 14.00 14.53 11.11
N ASP A 53 14.70 14.11 12.17
CA ASP A 53 15.54 12.92 12.15
C ASP A 53 14.65 11.68 12.33
N VAL A 54 14.16 11.15 11.21
CA VAL A 54 13.26 9.99 11.19
C VAL A 54 13.84 8.81 10.45
N ASP A 55 13.49 7.63 10.95
CA ASP A 55 13.61 6.35 10.27
C ASP A 55 12.32 5.55 10.44
N TYR A 56 12.25 4.36 9.84
CA TYR A 56 11.07 3.50 9.92
C TYR A 56 11.43 2.05 10.15
N PHE A 57 10.52 1.32 10.79
CA PHE A 57 10.59 -0.12 10.94
C PHE A 57 9.66 -0.77 9.92
N ALA A 58 10.20 -1.51 8.95
CA ALA A 58 9.37 -2.30 8.05
C ALA A 58 8.79 -3.49 8.83
N LEU A 59 7.46 -3.59 8.91
CA LEU A 59 6.77 -4.60 9.71
C LEU A 59 7.20 -6.04 9.38
N LYS A 60 7.47 -6.32 8.10
CA LYS A 60 7.96 -7.62 7.63
C LYS A 60 9.29 -8.06 8.21
N ASP A 61 10.15 -7.11 8.58
CA ASP A 61 11.44 -7.41 9.20
C ASP A 61 11.28 -7.82 10.67
N PHE A 62 10.07 -7.66 11.24
CA PHE A 62 9.76 -7.94 12.64
C PHE A 62 8.63 -8.96 12.80
N GLY A 63 8.50 -9.90 11.86
CA GLY A 63 7.59 -11.05 11.98
C GLY A 63 6.10 -10.72 11.75
N VAL A 64 5.81 -9.56 11.16
CA VAL A 64 4.46 -9.17 10.75
C VAL A 64 4.36 -9.27 9.24
N PRO A 65 3.41 -10.05 8.66
CA PRO A 65 3.28 -10.19 7.21
C PRO A 65 3.19 -8.84 6.49
N ASP A 66 3.71 -8.78 5.26
CA ASP A 66 3.81 -7.54 4.47
C ASP A 66 2.45 -7.10 3.89
N PHE A 67 1.53 -6.66 4.77
CA PHE A 67 0.18 -6.21 4.39
C PHE A 67 0.08 -4.71 4.14
N CYS A 68 1.18 -3.95 4.25
CA CYS A 68 1.24 -2.53 3.94
C CYS A 68 1.29 -2.27 2.42
N GLN A 69 0.56 -3.08 1.64
CA GLN A 69 0.44 -2.99 0.19
C GLN A 69 -0.93 -2.43 -0.19
N LEU A 70 -0.96 -1.61 -1.25
CA LEU A 70 -2.22 -1.16 -1.84
C LEU A 70 -2.72 -2.22 -2.83
N ILE A 71 -3.94 -2.69 -2.63
CA ILE A 71 -4.58 -3.72 -3.45
C ILE A 71 -5.92 -3.22 -4.01
N PHE A 72 -6.35 -3.79 -5.13
CA PHE A 72 -7.70 -3.58 -5.63
C PHE A 72 -8.68 -4.53 -4.95
N ILE A 73 -9.80 -4.01 -4.46
CA ILE A 73 -10.85 -4.78 -3.81
C ILE A 73 -12.17 -4.50 -4.52
N THR A 74 -12.97 -5.54 -4.71
CA THR A 74 -14.34 -5.44 -5.21
C THR A 74 -15.25 -6.42 -4.45
N SER A 75 -16.56 -6.23 -4.54
CA SER A 75 -17.51 -7.18 -3.95
C SER A 75 -17.64 -8.43 -4.84
N PRO A 76 -17.97 -9.60 -4.26
CA PRO A 76 -18.25 -10.80 -5.05
C PRO A 76 -19.37 -10.58 -6.10
N GLU A 77 -20.38 -9.79 -5.74
CA GLU A 77 -21.47 -9.45 -6.66
C GLU A 77 -20.98 -8.68 -7.89
N VAL A 78 -20.17 -7.63 -7.69
CA VAL A 78 -19.61 -6.84 -8.80
C VAL A 78 -18.62 -7.68 -9.61
N PHE A 79 -17.85 -8.54 -8.94
CA PHE A 79 -16.92 -9.44 -9.61
C PHE A 79 -17.62 -10.36 -10.61
N GLU A 80 -18.71 -11.02 -10.18
CA GLU A 80 -19.46 -11.93 -11.03
C GLU A 80 -20.25 -11.20 -12.12
N GLN A 81 -20.96 -10.11 -11.77
CA GLN A 81 -21.83 -9.42 -12.71
C GLN A 81 -21.06 -8.56 -13.74
N GLN A 82 -19.91 -8.00 -13.34
CA GLN A 82 -19.18 -7.00 -14.14
C GLN A 82 -17.74 -7.44 -14.47
N LYS A 83 -17.49 -8.74 -14.47
CA LYS A 83 -16.17 -9.34 -14.76
C LYS A 83 -15.47 -8.77 -15.99
N HIS A 84 -16.21 -8.55 -17.09
CA HIS A 84 -15.68 -7.99 -18.33
C HIS A 84 -15.25 -6.52 -18.20
N VAL A 85 -15.96 -5.74 -17.39
CA VAL A 85 -15.61 -4.35 -17.06
C VAL A 85 -14.34 -4.34 -16.22
N LEU A 86 -14.27 -5.19 -15.19
CA LEU A 86 -13.09 -5.30 -14.33
C LEU A 86 -11.85 -5.77 -15.11
N ALA A 87 -12.00 -6.74 -16.02
CA ALA A 87 -10.91 -7.14 -16.91
C ALA A 87 -10.43 -5.97 -17.80
N SER A 88 -11.37 -5.16 -18.30
CA SER A 88 -11.05 -3.95 -19.08
C SER A 88 -10.34 -2.90 -18.22
N PHE A 89 -10.78 -2.70 -16.98
CA PHE A 89 -10.11 -1.85 -16.00
C PHE A 89 -8.67 -2.28 -15.76
N MET A 90 -8.42 -3.57 -15.48
CA MET A 90 -7.05 -4.09 -15.29
C MET A 90 -6.16 -3.88 -16.52
N LYS A 91 -6.72 -4.02 -17.73
CA LYS A 91 -6.00 -3.72 -18.97
C LYS A 91 -5.64 -2.23 -19.10
N VAL A 92 -6.53 -1.32 -18.69
CA VAL A 92 -6.26 0.12 -18.69
C VAL A 92 -5.20 0.45 -17.65
N ILE A 93 -5.30 -0.07 -16.43
CA ILE A 93 -4.30 0.15 -15.37
C ILE A 93 -2.90 -0.26 -15.83
N ARG A 94 -2.74 -1.41 -16.49
CA ARG A 94 -1.45 -1.83 -17.04
C ARG A 94 -0.86 -0.83 -18.03
N LYS A 95 -1.69 -0.34 -18.97
CA LYS A 95 -1.28 0.69 -19.93
C LYS A 95 -0.93 2.00 -19.24
N SER A 96 -1.66 2.35 -18.18
CA SER A 96 -1.32 3.52 -17.37
C SER A 96 0.05 3.35 -16.74
N ILE A 97 0.38 2.17 -16.21
CA ILE A 97 1.72 1.91 -15.64
C ILE A 97 2.81 1.97 -16.71
N ASP A 98 2.59 1.40 -17.89
CA ASP A 98 3.50 1.58 -19.04
C ASP A 98 3.76 3.08 -19.28
N TYR A 99 2.68 3.86 -19.35
CA TYR A 99 2.75 5.29 -19.58
C TYR A 99 3.46 6.06 -18.45
N LEU A 100 3.25 5.68 -17.18
CA LEU A 100 3.93 6.27 -16.02
C LEU A 100 5.45 6.10 -16.12
N TYR A 101 5.92 4.93 -16.57
CA TYR A 101 7.35 4.64 -16.71
C TYR A 101 7.97 5.24 -17.97
N GLU A 102 7.23 5.27 -19.07
CA GLU A 102 7.69 5.84 -20.34
C GLU A 102 7.70 7.38 -20.30
N ASN A 103 6.76 8.00 -19.59
CA ASN A 103 6.51 9.45 -19.59
C ASN A 103 6.37 10.01 -18.15
N PRO A 104 7.38 9.83 -17.28
CA PRO A 104 7.24 10.14 -15.85
C PRO A 104 6.93 11.61 -15.55
N ASP A 105 7.47 12.55 -16.31
CA ASP A 105 7.23 13.98 -16.07
C ASP A 105 5.84 14.41 -16.53
N GLU A 106 5.36 13.90 -17.67
CA GLU A 106 3.98 14.15 -18.13
C GLU A 106 2.96 13.52 -17.16
N ALA A 107 3.24 12.31 -16.67
CA ALA A 107 2.44 11.65 -15.65
C ALA A 107 2.31 12.47 -14.36
N LYS A 108 3.42 13.05 -13.87
CA LYS A 108 3.39 13.97 -12.71
C LYS A 108 2.54 15.20 -13.00
N ALA A 109 2.73 15.83 -14.16
CA ALA A 109 1.98 17.02 -14.55
C ALA A 109 0.46 16.75 -14.62
N ILE A 110 0.04 15.60 -15.18
CA ILE A 110 -1.36 15.16 -15.20
C ILE A 110 -1.89 15.02 -13.77
N TYR A 111 -1.14 14.37 -12.89
CA TYR A 111 -1.53 14.17 -11.49
C TYR A 111 -1.66 15.51 -10.74
N TYR A 112 -0.69 16.40 -10.87
CA TYR A 112 -0.72 17.71 -10.22
C TYR A 112 -1.87 18.58 -10.74
N ALA A 113 -2.11 18.57 -12.05
CA ALA A 113 -3.25 19.28 -12.64
C ALA A 113 -4.60 18.76 -12.11
N PHE A 114 -4.75 17.44 -11.96
CA PHE A 114 -5.98 16.83 -11.44
C PHE A 114 -6.19 17.10 -9.95
N THR A 115 -5.14 16.98 -9.15
CA THR A 115 -5.18 17.17 -7.69
C THR A 115 -5.08 18.63 -7.25
N GLN A 116 -4.76 19.53 -8.18
CA GLN A 116 -4.44 20.94 -7.90
C GLN A 116 -3.25 21.10 -6.95
N ALA A 117 -2.36 20.12 -6.91
CA ALA A 117 -1.13 20.20 -6.14
C ALA A 117 -0.12 21.12 -6.81
N ASP A 118 0.66 21.85 -6.01
CA ASP A 118 1.72 22.71 -6.51
C ASP A 118 2.91 21.88 -6.98
N GLU A 119 3.13 21.84 -8.29
CA GLU A 119 4.27 21.16 -8.91
C GLU A 119 5.61 21.80 -8.53
N SER A 120 5.64 23.08 -8.18
CA SER A 120 6.86 23.77 -7.77
C SER A 120 7.27 23.48 -6.32
N ASP A 121 6.36 22.90 -5.52
CA ASP A 121 6.63 22.50 -4.15
C ASP A 121 7.64 21.34 -4.12
N PRO A 122 8.83 21.53 -3.51
CA PRO A 122 9.84 20.48 -3.44
C PRO A 122 9.38 19.22 -2.68
N LEU A 123 8.45 19.34 -1.73
CA LEU A 123 7.88 18.18 -1.04
C LEU A 123 7.05 17.32 -2.00
N ASN A 124 6.15 17.94 -2.77
CA ASN A 124 5.33 17.25 -3.77
C ASN A 124 6.20 16.54 -4.82
N GLN A 125 7.29 17.19 -5.25
CA GLN A 125 8.25 16.55 -6.15
C GLN A 125 8.95 15.35 -5.50
N SER A 126 9.40 15.49 -4.25
CA SER A 126 10.05 14.42 -3.50
C SER A 126 9.15 13.19 -3.34
N ILE A 127 7.89 13.41 -2.93
CA ILE A 127 6.89 12.35 -2.78
C ILE A 127 6.64 11.65 -4.12
N MET A 128 6.41 12.39 -5.19
CA MET A 128 6.13 11.80 -6.50
C MET A 128 7.33 11.03 -7.06
N ASN A 129 8.55 11.55 -6.91
CA ASN A 129 9.77 10.85 -7.30
C ASN A 129 9.99 9.56 -6.50
N ALA A 130 9.58 9.53 -5.22
CA ALA A 130 9.63 8.34 -4.41
C ALA A 130 8.49 7.34 -4.72
N THR A 131 7.36 7.82 -5.23
CA THR A 131 6.15 7.02 -5.48
C THR A 131 6.13 6.36 -6.85
N LEU A 132 6.58 7.03 -7.91
CA LEU A 132 6.57 6.48 -9.27
C LEU A 132 7.28 5.11 -9.40
N PRO A 133 8.44 4.88 -8.76
CA PRO A 133 9.08 3.57 -8.81
C PRO A 133 8.32 2.47 -8.07
N CYS A 134 7.34 2.79 -7.23
CA CYS A 134 6.60 1.83 -6.41
C CYS A 134 5.47 1.11 -7.17
N PHE A 135 5.08 1.59 -8.36
CA PHE A 135 4.11 0.85 -9.17
C PHE A 135 4.67 -0.52 -9.58
N THR A 136 3.79 -1.50 -9.81
CA THR A 136 4.20 -2.87 -10.17
C THR A 136 3.43 -3.34 -11.39
N TYR A 137 4.10 -4.09 -12.26
CA TYR A 137 3.48 -4.79 -13.39
C TYR A 137 2.78 -6.08 -12.94
N ASP A 138 3.20 -6.62 -11.80
CA ASP A 138 2.65 -7.83 -11.24
C ASP A 138 1.59 -7.49 -10.19
N PHE A 139 0.33 -7.73 -10.56
CA PHE A 139 -0.82 -7.61 -9.67
C PHE A 139 -1.15 -8.92 -8.96
N SER A 140 -0.37 -9.98 -9.23
CA SER A 140 -0.69 -11.29 -8.72
C SER A 140 -0.32 -11.41 -7.25
N MET A 141 -1.12 -12.17 -6.55
CA MET A 141 -0.82 -12.61 -5.19
C MET A 141 -0.71 -14.13 -5.17
N THR A 142 -0.18 -14.67 -4.09
CA THR A 142 -0.08 -16.12 -3.88
C THR A 142 -1.02 -16.55 -2.77
N GLU A 143 -1.53 -17.77 -2.84
CA GLU A 143 -2.28 -18.36 -1.73
C GLU A 143 -1.45 -18.40 -0.45
N ALA A 144 -0.15 -18.72 -0.57
CA ALA A 144 0.80 -18.74 0.54
C ALA A 144 0.87 -17.40 1.30
N TYR A 145 0.90 -16.27 0.59
CA TYR A 145 0.86 -14.95 1.21
C TYR A 145 -0.38 -14.76 2.09
N TYR A 146 -1.55 -15.14 1.56
CA TYR A 146 -2.82 -15.00 2.28
C TYR A 146 -2.94 -15.97 3.45
N ASP A 147 -2.39 -17.18 3.31
CA ASP A 147 -2.29 -18.18 4.37
C ASP A 147 -1.41 -17.71 5.53
N GLU A 148 -0.25 -17.12 5.23
CA GLU A 148 0.64 -16.53 6.24
C GLU A 148 -0.04 -15.36 6.95
N LEU A 149 -0.68 -14.47 6.19
CA LEU A 149 -1.41 -13.32 6.73
C LEU A 149 -2.54 -13.76 7.68
N GLN A 150 -3.41 -14.68 7.25
CA GLN A 150 -4.52 -15.12 8.09
C GLN A 150 -4.06 -15.92 9.31
N THR A 151 -2.99 -16.70 9.18
CA THR A 151 -2.39 -17.42 10.31
C THR A 151 -1.86 -16.43 11.34
N TRP A 152 -1.16 -15.39 10.91
CA TRP A 152 -0.71 -14.31 11.79
C TRP A 152 -1.89 -13.58 12.45
N LEU A 153 -2.94 -13.25 11.69
CA LEU A 153 -4.16 -12.60 12.23
C LEU A 153 -4.85 -13.48 13.29
N LYS A 154 -4.91 -14.79 13.08
CA LYS A 154 -5.49 -15.73 14.05
C LYS A 154 -4.62 -15.83 15.31
N ASN A 155 -3.31 -16.01 15.14
CA ASN A 155 -2.37 -16.13 16.26
C ASN A 155 -2.28 -14.85 17.09
N SER A 156 -2.49 -13.69 16.47
CA SER A 156 -2.57 -12.38 17.14
C SER A 156 -3.99 -12.02 17.63
N GLY A 157 -4.95 -12.95 17.53
CA GLY A 157 -6.31 -12.80 18.05
C GLY A 157 -7.19 -11.79 17.29
N LYS A 158 -6.82 -11.39 16.07
CA LYS A 158 -7.59 -10.45 15.23
C LYS A 158 -8.77 -11.11 14.51
N ILE A 159 -8.68 -12.41 14.27
CA ILE A 159 -9.76 -13.22 13.70
C ILE A 159 -9.94 -14.51 14.52
N ALA A 160 -11.17 -15.00 14.61
CA ALA A 160 -11.47 -16.23 15.35
C ALA A 160 -11.01 -17.49 14.62
N GLN A 161 -11.10 -17.48 13.28
CA GLN A 161 -10.76 -18.62 12.44
C GLN A 161 -10.21 -18.14 11.09
N VAL A 162 -9.41 -19.01 10.47
CA VAL A 162 -8.96 -18.88 9.09
C VAL A 162 -10.10 -19.26 8.14
N ILE A 163 -10.05 -18.76 6.92
CA ILE A 163 -10.98 -19.10 5.83
C ILE A 163 -10.18 -19.45 4.58
N GLU A 164 -10.77 -20.22 3.67
CA GLU A 164 -10.09 -20.58 2.41
C GLU A 164 -9.70 -19.30 1.64
N PRO A 165 -8.42 -19.09 1.29
CA PRO A 165 -7.94 -17.90 0.57
C PRO A 165 -8.76 -17.56 -0.67
N THR A 166 -9.13 -18.58 -1.44
CA THR A 166 -9.90 -18.44 -2.69
C THR A 166 -11.29 -17.83 -2.49
N ASN A 167 -11.79 -17.72 -1.26
CA ASN A 167 -13.08 -17.09 -0.97
C ASN A 167 -13.03 -15.55 -0.98
N TYR A 168 -11.85 -14.95 -0.85
CA TYR A 168 -11.73 -13.49 -0.70
C TYR A 168 -10.65 -12.85 -1.58
N TRP A 169 -9.94 -13.65 -2.38
CA TRP A 169 -8.93 -13.16 -3.32
C TRP A 169 -8.89 -14.02 -4.60
N THR A 170 -8.50 -13.44 -5.74
CA THR A 170 -8.35 -14.15 -7.02
C THR A 170 -7.37 -13.48 -8.00
N ASN A 171 -6.62 -14.29 -8.76
CA ASN A 171 -5.75 -13.86 -9.88
C ASN A 171 -6.47 -13.84 -11.24
N GLU A 172 -7.76 -14.17 -11.31
CA GLU A 172 -8.43 -14.50 -12.57
C GLU A 172 -8.39 -13.36 -13.62
N LEU A 173 -8.42 -12.11 -13.18
CA LEU A 173 -8.39 -10.96 -14.08
C LEU A 173 -6.99 -10.63 -14.61
N ILE A 174 -5.94 -11.24 -14.05
CA ILE A 174 -4.54 -10.91 -14.34
C ILE A 174 -4.07 -11.58 -15.63
N HIS A 175 -4.54 -12.79 -15.92
CA HIS A 175 -4.04 -13.59 -17.06
C HIS A 175 -4.84 -13.44 -18.35
N THR A 176 -5.72 -12.44 -18.48
CA THR A 176 -6.49 -12.22 -19.71
C THR A 176 -5.64 -11.60 -20.83
N VAL A 177 -4.73 -12.39 -21.40
CA VAL A 177 -4.02 -12.08 -22.64
C VAL A 177 -4.72 -12.76 -23.82
N ARG A 178 -5.34 -11.92 -24.67
CA ARG A 178 -5.75 -12.13 -26.06
C ARG A 178 -6.42 -13.48 -26.40
N SER A 179 -7.75 -13.47 -26.52
CA SER A 179 -8.38 -14.30 -27.56
C SER A 179 -7.83 -13.85 -28.91
N VAL A 180 -6.94 -14.64 -29.50
CA VAL A 180 -6.50 -14.45 -30.89
C VAL A 180 -7.72 -14.75 -31.76
N THR A 181 -8.41 -13.72 -32.20
CA THR A 181 -9.40 -13.86 -33.27
C THR A 181 -8.63 -14.00 -34.58
N THR A 182 -8.32 -15.23 -34.96
CA THR A 182 -7.93 -15.55 -36.34
C THR A 182 -9.07 -15.17 -37.26
N ARG A 183 -8.85 -14.16 -38.11
CA ARG A 183 -9.58 -13.96 -39.36
C ARG A 183 -8.68 -14.42 -40.51
#